data_AF-A0A0X3UQU0-F1
#
_entry.id   AF-A0A0X3UQU0-F1
#
_cell.length_a   1.000
_cell.length_b   1.000
_cell.length_c   1.000
_cell.angle_alpha   90.00
_cell.angle_beta   90.00
_cell.angle_gamma   90.00
#
_symmetry.space_group_name_H-M   'P 1'
#
loop_
_entity.id
_entity.type
_entity.pdbx_description
1 polymer ?
#
loop_
_entity_poly.entity_id
_entity_poly.type
_entity_poly.pdbx_seq_one_letter_code
_entity_poly.pdbx_strand_id
1 'polypeptide(L)'
;MRVAVETTLTAAQNARDSAVAAHARVDAIHSELHALREDLRHPKTDRDNTQLLAELTSLRVAVEGWRAETAALRADKHTEAAEPELATPQPPAQQAESDPGDFEQLLTLAARIAYAQLTCHRDHWDFLVAQSSSGQHFRLPAGVKEANGLIQAEISGRTLIAALDALRATEQDPTATLGTQRFAAVIYERIGAALRKVDTDQVDAHYRTSNGCPPVTHIIIDDRPPAQDS
;
A
#
# COMPACT_ATOMS: atom_id res chain seq x y z
N MET A 1 9.26 -37.36 26.77
CA MET A 1 8.18 -36.41 27.15
C MET A 1 8.69 -35.16 27.86
N ARG A 2 9.58 -35.23 28.88
CA ARG A 2 10.14 -34.04 29.54
C ARG A 2 10.97 -33.11 28.62
N VAL A 3 11.82 -33.69 27.76
CA VAL A 3 12.70 -32.92 26.86
C VAL A 3 11.91 -32.07 25.84
N ALA A 4 10.80 -32.61 25.31
CA ALA A 4 9.97 -31.90 24.33
C ALA A 4 9.24 -30.68 24.94
N VAL A 5 8.83 -30.78 26.22
CA VAL A 5 8.15 -29.69 26.94
C VAL A 5 9.13 -28.56 27.25
N GLU A 6 10.36 -28.88 27.64
CA GLU A 6 11.41 -27.89 27.90
C GLU A 6 11.78 -27.11 26.63
N THR A 7 11.92 -27.78 25.48
CA THR A 7 12.20 -27.12 24.19
C THR A 7 11.08 -26.16 23.75
N THR A 8 9.81 -26.54 23.94
CA THR A 8 8.68 -25.66 23.59
C THR A 8 8.58 -24.44 24.49
N LEU A 9 8.92 -24.59 25.78
CA LEU A 9 8.90 -23.49 26.73
C LEU A 9 10.00 -22.47 26.41
N THR A 10 11.21 -22.93 26.09
CA THR A 10 12.32 -22.05 25.69
C THR A 10 12.03 -21.31 24.38
N ALA A 11 11.41 -21.99 23.40
CA ALA A 11 11.01 -21.35 22.14
C ALA A 11 9.94 -20.26 22.35
N ALA A 12 8.95 -20.52 23.21
CA ALA A 12 7.92 -19.54 23.56
C ALA A 12 8.50 -18.33 24.32
N GLN A 13 9.47 -18.55 25.20
CA GLN A 13 10.17 -17.49 25.92
C GLN A 13 10.94 -16.58 24.94
N ASN A 14 11.71 -17.17 24.02
CA ASN A 14 12.48 -16.43 23.02
C ASN A 14 11.57 -15.62 22.08
N ALA A 15 10.42 -16.17 21.69
CA ALA A 15 9.44 -15.47 20.87
C ALA A 15 8.85 -14.24 21.60
N ARG A 16 8.59 -14.38 22.90
CA ARG A 16 8.09 -13.28 23.74
C ARG A 16 9.14 -12.18 23.91
N ASP A 17 10.38 -12.54 24.20
CA ASP A 17 11.48 -11.59 24.35
C ASP A 17 11.76 -10.83 23.03
N SER A 18 11.66 -11.54 21.91
CA SER A 18 11.76 -10.95 20.56
C SER A 18 10.62 -9.96 20.28
N ALA A 19 9.38 -10.29 20.68
CA ALA A 19 8.23 -9.39 20.51
C ALA A 19 8.35 -8.12 21.37
N VAL A 20 8.82 -8.24 22.61
CA VAL A 20 9.07 -7.09 23.51
C VAL A 20 10.18 -6.20 22.93
N ALA A 21 11.25 -6.80 22.42
CA ALA A 21 12.33 -6.06 21.77
C ALA A 21 11.85 -5.34 20.50
N ALA A 22 10.98 -5.96 19.71
CA ALA A 22 10.39 -5.34 18.53
C ALA A 22 9.50 -4.15 18.90
N HIS A 23 8.67 -4.27 19.95
CA HIS A 23 7.79 -3.19 20.40
C HIS A 23 8.58 -1.97 20.90
N ALA A 24 9.60 -2.19 21.73
CA ALA A 24 10.49 -1.12 22.21
C ALA A 24 11.21 -0.40 21.06
N ARG A 25 11.54 -1.11 19.97
CA ARG A 25 12.14 -0.52 18.78
C ARG A 25 11.15 0.31 17.96
N VAL A 26 9.90 -0.14 17.84
CA VAL A 26 8.83 0.65 17.20
C VAL A 26 8.60 1.96 17.95
N ASP A 27 8.60 1.94 19.28
CA ASP A 27 8.45 3.14 20.11
C ASP A 27 9.62 4.11 19.94
N ALA A 28 10.84 3.60 19.81
CA ALA A 28 12.03 4.41 19.53
C ALA A 28 11.93 5.11 18.17
N ILE A 29 11.55 4.38 17.11
CA ILE A 29 11.35 4.94 15.76
C ILE A 29 10.24 5.99 15.78
N HIS A 30 9.14 5.72 16.47
CA HIS A 30 8.04 6.66 16.59
C HIS A 30 8.49 7.97 17.25
N SER A 31 9.31 7.86 18.30
CA SER A 31 9.88 9.00 19.01
C SER A 31 10.85 9.81 18.13
N GLU A 32 11.70 9.14 17.35
CA GLU A 32 12.63 9.79 16.42
C GLU A 32 11.89 10.51 15.28
N LEU A 33 10.86 9.88 14.70
CA LEU A 33 10.01 10.52 13.69
C LEU A 33 9.26 11.73 14.25
N HIS A 34 8.81 11.64 15.51
CA HIS A 34 8.17 12.76 16.18
C HIS A 34 9.16 13.91 16.40
N ALA A 35 10.39 13.63 16.84
CA ALA A 35 11.43 14.65 17.02
C ALA A 35 11.78 15.34 15.68
N LEU A 36 11.99 14.55 14.61
CA LEU A 36 12.29 15.07 13.29
C LEU A 36 11.16 15.95 12.74
N ARG A 37 9.91 15.58 13.00
CA ARG A 37 8.73 16.36 12.61
C ARG A 37 8.67 17.71 13.34
N GLU A 38 8.98 17.74 14.64
CA GLU A 38 9.02 19.00 15.40
C GLU A 38 10.19 19.90 14.96
N ASP A 39 11.34 19.31 14.60
CA ASP A 39 12.49 20.03 14.04
C ASP A 39 12.19 20.63 12.65
N LEU A 40 11.44 19.91 11.80
CA LEU A 40 10.95 20.44 10.52
C LEU A 40 9.92 21.55 10.69
N ARG A 41 9.15 21.54 11.78
CA ARG A 41 8.14 22.57 12.10
C ARG A 41 8.77 23.85 12.66
N HIS A 42 9.92 23.75 13.32
CA HIS A 42 10.68 24.88 13.85
C HIS A 42 12.09 24.88 13.25
N PRO A 43 12.26 25.31 11.99
CA PRO A 43 13.57 25.31 11.35
C PRO A 43 14.50 26.24 12.15
N LYS A 44 15.35 25.65 13.01
CA LYS A 44 16.53 26.34 13.53
C LYS A 44 17.33 26.74 12.31
N THR A 45 17.48 28.04 12.10
CA THR A 45 18.02 28.70 10.89
C THR A 45 19.51 28.44 10.62
N ASP A 46 20.05 27.31 11.09
CA ASP A 46 21.46 26.95 10.91
C ASP A 46 21.68 25.42 10.84
N ARG A 47 20.64 24.63 10.50
CA ARG A 47 20.82 23.20 10.18
C ARG A 47 20.98 23.06 8.66
N ASP A 48 22.20 22.78 8.24
CA ASP A 48 22.58 22.66 6.83
C ASP A 48 21.70 21.59 6.14
N ASN A 49 21.07 21.94 5.02
CA ASN A 49 20.21 21.03 4.23
C ASN A 49 20.93 19.72 3.83
N THR A 50 22.26 19.75 3.74
CA THR A 50 23.11 18.58 3.49
C THR A 50 23.09 17.59 4.66
N GLN A 51 23.02 18.07 5.91
CA GLN A 51 22.90 17.23 7.10
C GLN A 51 21.55 16.51 7.14
N LEU A 52 20.47 17.20 6.78
CA LEU A 52 19.13 16.60 6.71
C LEU A 52 19.04 15.50 5.65
N LEU A 53 19.64 15.71 4.47
CA LEU A 53 19.69 14.69 3.42
C LEU A 53 20.53 13.47 3.83
N ALA A 54 21.63 13.68 4.55
CA ALA A 54 22.46 12.60 5.08
C ALA A 54 21.70 11.78 6.14
N GLU A 55 20.99 12.44 7.06
CA GLU A 55 20.16 11.78 8.07
C GLU A 55 19.01 10.96 7.44
N LEU A 56 18.36 11.52 6.41
CA LEU A 56 17.28 10.82 5.71
C LEU A 56 17.79 9.61 4.91
N THR A 57 19.00 9.70 4.36
CA THR A 57 19.66 8.57 3.68
C THR A 57 20.06 7.49 4.67
N SER A 58 20.61 7.88 5.84
CA SER A 58 20.95 6.96 6.93
C SER A 58 19.71 6.21 7.44
N LEU A 59 18.61 6.94 7.66
CA LEU A 59 17.34 6.35 8.10
C LEU A 59 16.80 5.36 7.07
N ARG A 60 16.85 5.69 5.78
CA ARG A 60 16.44 4.76 4.72
C ARG A 60 17.27 3.47 4.76
N VAL A 61 18.59 3.56 4.87
CA VAL A 61 19.46 2.38 4.93
C VAL A 61 19.14 1.52 6.16
N ALA A 62 18.92 2.14 7.33
CA ALA A 62 18.54 1.42 8.54
C ALA A 62 17.20 0.68 8.37
N VAL A 63 16.19 1.35 7.80
CA VAL A 63 14.87 0.75 7.53
C VAL A 63 14.96 -0.44 6.56
N GLU A 64 15.75 -0.31 5.49
CA GLU A 64 15.94 -1.43 4.55
C GLU A 64 16.71 -2.60 5.19
N GLY A 65 17.70 -2.31 6.05
CA GLY A 65 18.38 -3.33 6.85
C GLY A 65 17.41 -4.13 7.73
N TRP A 66 16.50 -3.44 8.43
CA TRP A 66 15.48 -4.09 9.26
C TRP A 66 14.45 -4.87 8.45
N ARG A 67 14.08 -4.41 7.26
CA ARG A 67 13.23 -5.18 6.35
C ARG A 67 13.90 -6.49 5.94
N ALA A 68 15.19 -6.45 5.61
CA ALA A 68 15.95 -7.66 5.29
C ALA A 68 16.05 -8.61 6.50
N GLU A 69 16.31 -8.09 7.70
CA GLU A 69 16.36 -8.88 8.93
C GLU A 69 15.00 -9.52 9.26
N THR A 70 13.89 -8.78 9.12
CA THR A 70 12.53 -9.34 9.33
C THR A 70 12.14 -10.34 8.25
N ALA A 71 12.61 -10.19 7.02
CA ALA A 71 12.45 -11.20 5.97
C ALA A 71 13.23 -12.49 6.30
N ALA A 72 14.47 -12.36 6.78
CA ALA A 72 15.30 -13.50 7.20
C ALA A 72 14.69 -14.25 8.39
N LEU A 73 14.21 -13.53 9.41
CA LEU A 73 13.52 -14.12 10.57
C LEU A 73 12.21 -14.84 10.20
N ARG A 74 11.55 -14.44 9.11
CA ARG A 74 10.37 -15.16 8.57
C ARG A 74 10.78 -16.41 7.78
N ALA A 75 11.90 -16.38 7.07
CA ALA A 75 12.42 -17.52 6.34
C ALA A 75 12.84 -18.66 7.29
N ASP A 76 13.46 -18.34 8.43
CA ASP A 76 13.85 -19.35 9.44
C ASP A 76 12.66 -20.06 10.09
N LYS A 77 11.49 -19.40 10.17
CA LYS A 77 10.24 -20.02 10.69
C LYS A 77 9.55 -20.96 9.69
N HIS A 78 9.92 -20.95 8.41
CA HIS A 78 9.23 -21.72 7.36
C HIS A 78 9.81 -23.12 7.13
N THR A 79 10.86 -23.52 7.84
CA THR A 79 11.52 -24.84 7.65
C THR A 79 10.94 -25.95 8.54
N GLU A 80 10.05 -25.64 9.50
CA GLU A 80 9.60 -26.61 10.51
C GLU A 80 8.07 -26.66 10.70
N ALA A 81 7.31 -26.82 9.61
CA ALA A 81 5.93 -27.31 9.66
C ALA A 81 5.43 -27.69 8.25
N ALA A 82 5.77 -28.90 7.80
CA ALA A 82 5.09 -29.52 6.66
C ALA A 82 4.60 -30.91 7.09
N GLU A 83 3.33 -31.00 7.47
CA GLU A 83 2.56 -32.24 7.39
C GLU A 83 1.10 -31.90 7.03
N PRO A 84 0.47 -32.58 6.05
CA PRO A 84 -0.79 -32.14 5.45
C PRO A 84 -2.00 -32.86 6.08
N GLU A 85 -3.03 -32.12 6.51
CA GLU A 85 -4.30 -32.72 6.94
C GLU A 85 -5.51 -32.15 6.16
N LEU A 86 -5.98 -33.02 5.27
CA LEU A 86 -7.31 -33.25 4.69
C LEU A 86 -8.39 -32.15 4.74
N ALA A 87 -8.88 -31.84 3.54
CA ALA A 87 -9.99 -30.96 3.21
C ALA A 87 -11.37 -31.47 3.68
N THR A 88 -12.25 -30.53 4.05
CA THR A 88 -13.70 -30.64 3.89
C THR A 88 -14.22 -29.49 3.04
N PRO A 89 -15.22 -29.68 2.16
CA PRO A 89 -15.64 -28.67 1.19
C PRO A 89 -16.68 -27.72 1.78
N GLN A 90 -16.36 -26.42 1.85
CA GLN A 90 -17.36 -25.36 2.01
C GLN A 90 -17.71 -24.76 0.63
N PRO A 91 -18.95 -24.30 0.40
CA PRO A 91 -19.40 -23.82 -0.91
C PRO A 91 -18.66 -22.55 -1.33
N PRO A 92 -18.42 -22.33 -2.63
CA PRO A 92 -17.54 -21.26 -3.10
C PRO A 92 -18.21 -19.89 -2.88
N ALA A 93 -17.63 -19.12 -1.96
CA ALA A 93 -17.65 -17.66 -2.12
C ALA A 93 -16.90 -17.38 -3.41
N GLN A 94 -17.55 -16.66 -4.33
CA GLN A 94 -16.97 -16.21 -5.60
C GLN A 94 -15.74 -15.34 -5.29
N GLN A 95 -14.59 -15.98 -5.14
CA GLN A 95 -13.30 -15.36 -5.34
C GLN A 95 -13.27 -15.07 -6.84
N ALA A 96 -13.46 -13.80 -7.20
CA ALA A 96 -13.10 -13.34 -8.52
C ALA A 96 -11.58 -13.54 -8.63
N GLU A 97 -11.17 -14.73 -9.07
CA GLU A 97 -9.85 -14.92 -9.67
C GLU A 97 -9.80 -13.93 -10.83
N SER A 98 -9.21 -12.77 -10.55
CA SER A 98 -8.93 -11.77 -11.57
C SER A 98 -7.97 -12.43 -12.55
N ASP A 99 -8.48 -12.70 -13.75
CA ASP A 99 -7.75 -13.27 -14.87
C ASP A 99 -6.41 -12.53 -15.04
N PRO A 100 -5.26 -13.22 -15.16
CA PRO A 100 -3.98 -12.60 -15.48
C PRO A 100 -4.06 -11.58 -16.63
N GLY A 101 -4.97 -11.80 -17.60
CA GLY A 101 -5.23 -10.84 -18.68
C GLY A 101 -5.81 -9.49 -18.22
N ASP A 102 -6.60 -9.45 -17.14
CA ASP A 102 -7.16 -8.20 -16.60
C ASP A 102 -6.06 -7.32 -16.01
N PHE A 103 -5.07 -7.91 -15.34
CA PHE A 103 -3.98 -7.15 -14.72
C PHE A 103 -3.11 -6.44 -15.78
N GLU A 104 -2.67 -7.15 -16.82
CA GLU A 104 -1.90 -6.56 -17.92
C GLU A 104 -2.68 -5.46 -18.66
N GLN A 105 -3.99 -5.65 -18.83
CA GLN A 105 -4.86 -4.63 -19.40
C GLN A 105 -4.90 -3.37 -18.53
N LEU A 106 -5.04 -3.50 -17.21
CA LEU A 106 -5.06 -2.35 -16.30
C LEU A 106 -3.74 -1.58 -16.29
N LEU A 107 -2.60 -2.27 -16.35
CA LEU A 107 -1.29 -1.62 -16.49
C LEU A 107 -1.19 -0.83 -17.81
N THR A 108 -1.70 -1.40 -18.89
CA THR A 108 -1.76 -0.73 -20.21
C THR A 108 -2.64 0.52 -20.18
N LEU A 109 -3.79 0.46 -19.52
CA LEU A 109 -4.67 1.61 -19.34
C LEU A 109 -4.01 2.70 -18.49
N ALA A 110 -3.38 2.33 -17.37
CA ALA A 110 -2.65 3.26 -16.52
C ALA A 110 -1.49 3.95 -17.27
N ALA A 111 -0.77 3.23 -18.13
CA ALA A 111 0.33 3.77 -18.93
C ALA A 111 -0.13 4.85 -19.94
N ARG A 112 -1.39 4.81 -20.38
CA ARG A 112 -1.99 5.79 -21.30
C ARG A 112 -2.44 7.08 -20.60
N ILE A 113 -2.49 7.09 -19.26
CA ILE A 113 -2.94 8.25 -18.48
C ILE A 113 -1.76 9.17 -18.19
N ALA A 114 -1.83 10.39 -18.73
CA ALA A 114 -0.91 11.45 -18.32
C ALA A 114 -1.11 11.78 -16.84
N TYR A 115 -2.38 11.96 -16.45
CA TYR A 115 -2.74 12.43 -15.13
C TYR A 115 -4.20 12.05 -14.75
N ALA A 116 -4.42 11.68 -13.49
CA ALA A 116 -5.74 11.35 -12.93
C ALA A 116 -5.95 11.97 -11.54
N GLN A 117 -7.18 12.38 -11.28
CA GLN A 117 -7.61 12.90 -10.00
C GLN A 117 -8.17 11.76 -9.14
N LEU A 118 -7.49 11.47 -8.04
CA LEU A 118 -7.93 10.50 -7.04
C LEU A 118 -8.70 11.20 -5.93
N THR A 119 -9.87 10.69 -5.59
CA THR A 119 -10.61 11.10 -4.39
C THR A 119 -10.88 9.87 -3.52
N CYS A 120 -10.47 9.91 -2.26
CA CYS A 120 -10.65 8.80 -1.33
C CYS A 120 -10.67 9.25 0.12
N HIS A 121 -11.17 8.40 1.03
CA HIS A 121 -11.01 8.63 2.47
C HIS A 121 -9.53 8.57 2.87
N ARG A 122 -9.15 9.32 3.91
CA ARG A 122 -7.78 9.37 4.42
C ARG A 122 -7.15 7.99 4.66
N ASP A 123 -7.90 7.05 5.25
CA ASP A 123 -7.35 5.72 5.54
C ASP A 123 -7.05 4.92 4.25
N HIS A 124 -7.86 5.08 3.20
CA HIS A 124 -7.57 4.47 1.90
C HIS A 124 -6.32 5.09 1.27
N TRP A 125 -6.15 6.40 1.41
CA TRP A 125 -4.95 7.09 0.95
C TRP A 125 -3.69 6.60 1.67
N ASP A 126 -3.73 6.57 3.01
CA ASP A 126 -2.59 6.16 3.83
C ASP A 126 -2.18 4.72 3.50
N PHE A 127 -3.15 3.82 3.34
CA PHE A 127 -2.91 2.46 2.90
C PHE A 127 -2.30 2.39 1.49
N LEU A 128 -2.89 3.11 0.53
CA LEU A 128 -2.42 3.12 -0.86
C LEU A 128 -0.98 3.60 -0.96
N VAL A 129 -0.62 4.67 -0.24
CA VAL A 129 0.74 5.21 -0.20
C VAL A 129 1.69 4.24 0.50
N ALA A 130 1.27 3.63 1.62
CA ALA A 130 2.09 2.65 2.33
C ALA A 130 2.48 1.47 1.43
N GLN A 131 1.53 0.95 0.64
CA GLN A 131 1.79 -0.17 -0.26
C GLN A 131 2.60 0.23 -1.51
N SER A 132 2.32 1.39 -2.10
CA SER A 132 2.87 1.75 -3.41
C SER A 132 4.17 2.53 -3.38
N SER A 133 4.53 3.17 -2.26
CA SER A 133 5.64 4.12 -2.19
C SER A 133 7.04 3.55 -2.49
N SER A 134 7.23 2.24 -2.35
CA SER A 134 8.47 1.53 -2.69
C SER A 134 8.54 1.07 -4.15
N GLY A 135 7.45 1.19 -4.92
CA GLY A 135 7.36 0.73 -6.30
C GLY A 135 8.26 1.53 -7.25
N GLN A 136 8.87 0.85 -8.23
CA GLN A 136 9.78 1.47 -9.20
C GLN A 136 9.16 2.66 -9.96
N HIS A 137 7.86 2.56 -10.26
CA HIS A 137 7.11 3.57 -11.00
C HIS A 137 6.47 4.63 -10.11
N PHE A 138 6.57 4.51 -8.78
CA PHE A 138 5.96 5.45 -7.85
C PHE A 138 6.58 6.84 -8.01
N ARG A 139 5.72 7.85 -8.12
CA ARG A 139 6.09 9.26 -8.10
C ARG A 139 5.18 9.99 -7.13
N LEU A 140 5.76 10.94 -6.41
CA LEU A 140 5.02 11.76 -5.45
C LEU A 140 3.86 12.46 -6.18
N PRO A 141 2.63 12.28 -5.69
CA PRO A 141 1.46 12.96 -6.21
C PRO A 141 1.62 14.48 -6.10
N ALA A 142 1.25 15.20 -7.16
CA ALA A 142 1.13 16.65 -7.06
C ALA A 142 -0.16 17.02 -6.31
N GLY A 143 -0.27 18.28 -5.85
CA GLY A 143 -1.55 18.88 -5.48
C GLY A 143 -2.43 18.09 -4.48
N VAL A 144 -1.83 17.38 -3.52
CA VAL A 144 -2.59 16.63 -2.49
C VAL A 144 -3.30 17.62 -1.57
N LYS A 145 -4.62 17.54 -1.50
CA LYS A 145 -5.48 18.35 -0.63
C LYS A 145 -6.25 17.44 0.31
N GLU A 146 -6.27 17.79 1.59
CA GLU A 146 -7.08 17.12 2.61
C GLU A 146 -8.20 18.06 3.08
N ALA A 147 -9.44 17.58 3.07
CA ALA A 147 -10.58 18.30 3.63
C ALA A 147 -11.66 17.30 4.09
N ASN A 148 -12.21 17.47 5.29
CA ASN A 148 -13.33 16.66 5.80
C ASN A 148 -13.09 15.13 5.72
N GLY A 149 -11.87 14.67 6.02
CA GLY A 149 -11.48 13.25 5.96
C GLY A 149 -11.31 12.70 4.54
N LEU A 150 -11.42 13.55 3.51
CA LEU A 150 -11.12 13.22 2.13
C LEU A 150 -9.75 13.70 1.73
N ILE A 151 -9.08 12.85 0.95
CA ILE A 151 -7.91 13.20 0.17
C ILE A 151 -8.33 13.35 -1.28
N GLN A 152 -7.97 14.48 -1.87
CA GLN A 152 -7.97 14.70 -3.31
C GLN A 152 -6.52 14.83 -3.75
N ALA A 153 -6.05 13.93 -4.62
CA ALA A 153 -4.65 13.88 -5.00
C ALA A 153 -4.44 13.79 -6.50
N GLU A 154 -3.32 14.38 -6.93
CA GLU A 154 -2.87 14.31 -8.29
C GLU A 154 -1.89 13.16 -8.53
N ILE A 155 -2.39 12.03 -9.03
CA ILE A 155 -1.61 10.86 -9.46
C ILE A 155 -1.36 10.75 -10.97
N SER A 156 -0.11 10.46 -11.33
CA SER A 156 0.30 10.16 -12.71
C SER A 156 0.03 8.69 -13.08
N GLY A 157 -0.01 8.38 -14.38
CA GLY A 157 -0.09 6.99 -14.86
C GLY A 157 1.00 6.07 -14.32
N ARG A 158 2.22 6.58 -14.12
CA ARG A 158 3.31 5.80 -13.49
C ARG A 158 3.04 5.47 -12.02
N THR A 159 2.48 6.43 -11.29
CA THR A 159 2.07 6.20 -9.90
C THR A 159 0.92 5.19 -9.85
N LEU A 160 -0.01 5.22 -10.82
CA LEU A 160 -1.08 4.23 -10.96
C LEU A 160 -0.55 2.82 -11.25
N ILE A 161 0.47 2.67 -12.11
CA ILE A 161 1.16 1.39 -12.35
C ILE A 161 1.73 0.85 -11.03
N ALA A 162 2.49 1.67 -10.29
CA ALA A 162 3.06 1.25 -9.01
C ALA A 162 1.99 0.89 -7.98
N ALA A 163 0.84 1.58 -7.99
CA ALA A 163 -0.29 1.25 -7.14
C ALA A 163 -0.92 -0.10 -7.50
N LEU A 164 -1.19 -0.36 -8.78
CA LEU A 164 -1.76 -1.62 -9.25
C LEU A 164 -0.84 -2.80 -8.93
N ASP A 165 0.46 -2.68 -9.20
CA ASP A 165 1.46 -3.70 -8.86
C ASP A 165 1.45 -4.01 -7.36
N ALA A 166 1.52 -2.98 -6.52
CA ALA A 166 1.59 -3.13 -5.07
C ALA A 166 0.30 -3.72 -4.48
N LEU A 167 -0.86 -3.28 -4.97
CA LEU A 167 -2.15 -3.81 -4.51
C LEU A 167 -2.33 -5.27 -4.92
N ARG A 168 -1.97 -5.62 -6.15
CA ARG A 168 -2.01 -7.01 -6.64
C ARG A 168 -1.10 -7.92 -5.84
N ALA A 169 0.13 -7.47 -5.56
CA ALA A 169 1.06 -8.21 -4.71
C ALA A 169 0.52 -8.37 -3.28
N THR A 170 -0.09 -7.32 -2.72
CA THR A 170 -0.67 -7.36 -1.36
C THR A 170 -1.88 -8.29 -1.27
N GLU A 171 -2.74 -8.29 -2.30
CA GLU A 171 -3.89 -9.18 -2.40
C GLU A 171 -3.45 -10.66 -2.40
N GLN A 172 -2.36 -10.96 -3.10
CA GLN A 172 -1.84 -12.33 -3.28
C GLN A 172 -0.84 -12.76 -2.20
N ASP A 173 -0.45 -11.88 -1.28
CA ASP A 173 0.55 -12.16 -0.26
C ASP A 173 -0.02 -13.10 0.82
N PRO A 174 0.45 -14.36 0.91
CA PRO A 174 -0.04 -15.32 1.90
C PRO A 174 0.35 -14.96 3.34
N THR A 175 1.28 -14.01 3.52
CA THR A 175 1.74 -13.53 4.83
C THR A 175 0.94 -12.33 5.34
N ALA A 176 0.19 -11.67 4.46
CA ALA A 176 -0.71 -10.58 4.83
C ALA A 176 -1.95 -11.12 5.55
N THR A 177 -2.56 -10.31 6.42
CA THR A 177 -3.83 -10.69 7.03
C THR A 177 -4.93 -10.74 5.96
N LEU A 178 -5.94 -11.60 6.15
CA LEU A 178 -7.07 -11.67 5.23
C LEU A 178 -7.76 -10.30 5.06
N GLY A 179 -7.82 -9.50 6.13
CA GLY A 179 -8.35 -8.14 6.08
C GLY A 179 -7.53 -7.23 5.14
N THR A 180 -6.20 -7.26 5.26
CA THR A 180 -5.28 -6.51 4.39
C THR A 180 -5.43 -6.93 2.93
N GLN A 181 -5.49 -8.23 2.65
CA GLN A 181 -5.67 -8.75 1.29
C GLN A 181 -7.00 -8.26 0.68
N ARG A 182 -8.09 -8.36 1.44
CA ARG A 182 -9.42 -7.89 0.97
C ARG A 182 -9.47 -6.38 0.79
N PHE A 183 -8.81 -5.62 1.66
CA PHE A 183 -8.73 -4.17 1.52
C PHE A 183 -7.96 -3.77 0.26
N ALA A 184 -6.83 -4.44 -0.02
CA ALA A 184 -6.10 -4.25 -1.27
C ALA A 184 -6.94 -4.60 -2.51
N ALA A 185 -7.66 -5.73 -2.47
CA ALA A 185 -8.54 -6.16 -3.56
C ALA A 185 -9.63 -5.13 -3.87
N VAL A 186 -10.31 -4.58 -2.84
CA VAL A 186 -11.36 -3.57 -3.04
C VAL A 186 -10.80 -2.30 -3.69
N ILE A 187 -9.64 -1.84 -3.25
CA ILE A 187 -9.00 -0.64 -3.83
C ILE A 187 -8.57 -0.92 -5.27
N TYR A 188 -7.97 -2.07 -5.52
CA TYR A 188 -7.56 -2.53 -6.85
C TYR A 188 -8.75 -2.56 -7.82
N GLU A 189 -9.86 -3.19 -7.42
CA GLU A 189 -11.09 -3.28 -8.21
C GLU A 189 -11.66 -1.91 -8.57
N ARG A 190 -11.64 -0.96 -7.62
CA ARG A 190 -12.14 0.42 -7.84
C ARG A 190 -11.30 1.19 -8.83
N ILE A 191 -9.98 1.11 -8.69
CA ILE A 191 -9.05 1.72 -9.66
C ILE A 191 -9.29 1.09 -11.03
N GLY A 192 -9.35 -0.24 -11.12
CA GLY A 192 -9.58 -0.96 -12.36
C GLY A 192 -10.91 -0.58 -13.03
N ALA A 193 -11.99 -0.49 -12.25
CA ALA A 193 -13.29 -0.05 -12.76
C ALA A 193 -13.27 1.37 -13.31
N ALA A 194 -12.57 2.30 -12.64
CA ALA A 194 -12.42 3.67 -13.13
C ALA A 194 -11.61 3.73 -14.43
N LEU A 195 -10.51 2.98 -14.52
CA LEU A 195 -9.67 2.91 -15.71
C LEU A 195 -10.42 2.37 -16.93
N ARG A 196 -11.19 1.28 -16.77
CA ARG A 196 -11.98 0.68 -17.85
C ARG A 196 -13.10 1.61 -18.35
N LYS A 197 -13.73 2.37 -17.44
CA LYS A 197 -14.74 3.39 -17.82
C LYS A 197 -14.14 4.47 -18.71
N VAL A 198 -12.97 4.99 -18.36
CA VAL A 198 -12.30 6.03 -19.18
C VAL A 198 -11.99 5.55 -20.58
N ASP A 199 -11.52 4.31 -20.74
CA ASP A 199 -11.24 3.76 -22.08
C ASP A 199 -12.52 3.67 -22.92
N THR A 200 -13.63 3.25 -22.31
CA THR A 200 -14.95 3.19 -22.97
C THR A 200 -15.43 4.59 -23.36
N ASP A 201 -15.36 5.55 -22.44
CA ASP A 201 -15.76 6.95 -22.66
C ASP A 201 -14.87 7.64 -23.72
N GLN A 202 -13.58 7.30 -23.79
CA GLN A 202 -12.69 7.80 -24.84
C GLN A 202 -13.10 7.27 -26.22
N VAL A 203 -13.46 5.99 -26.35
CA VAL A 203 -13.98 5.42 -27.61
C VAL A 203 -15.23 6.18 -28.08
N ASP A 204 -16.13 6.53 -27.16
CA ASP A 204 -17.33 7.31 -27.46
C ASP A 204 -17.03 8.79 -27.76
N ALA A 205 -16.02 9.39 -27.11
CA ALA A 205 -15.62 10.78 -27.30
C ALA A 205 -14.86 11.05 -28.62
N HIS A 206 -14.14 10.06 -29.16
CA HIS A 206 -13.57 10.14 -30.51
C HIS A 206 -14.66 10.34 -31.59
N TYR A 207 -15.92 10.03 -31.29
CA TYR A 207 -17.07 10.29 -32.15
C TYR A 207 -17.67 11.70 -31.97
N ARG A 208 -17.28 12.46 -30.93
CA ARG A 208 -17.87 13.76 -30.56
C ARG A 208 -16.81 14.78 -30.13
N THR A 209 -15.92 15.21 -31.02
CA THR A 209 -14.90 16.21 -30.62
C THR A 209 -15.34 17.63 -30.94
N SER A 210 -15.71 18.40 -29.90
CA SER A 210 -15.88 19.85 -29.93
C SER A 210 -15.53 20.43 -28.56
N ASN A 211 -14.25 20.74 -28.35
CA ASN A 211 -13.67 21.71 -27.40
C ASN A 211 -12.41 21.15 -26.75
N GLY A 212 -11.29 21.75 -27.10
CA GLY A 212 -9.94 21.32 -26.73
C GLY A 212 -9.67 21.42 -25.23
N CYS A 213 -9.86 20.30 -24.53
CA CYS A 213 -9.00 19.79 -23.48
C CYS A 213 -9.41 18.32 -23.24
N PRO A 214 -8.49 17.35 -23.17
CA PRO A 214 -8.87 15.97 -22.88
C PRO A 214 -9.56 15.89 -21.50
N PRO A 215 -10.64 15.11 -21.35
CA PRO A 215 -11.27 14.92 -20.04
C PRO A 215 -10.27 14.33 -19.05
N VAL A 216 -10.24 14.87 -17.82
CA VAL A 216 -9.41 14.34 -16.73
C VAL A 216 -10.04 13.05 -16.21
N THR A 217 -9.23 12.01 -16.00
CA THR A 217 -9.70 10.76 -15.39
C THR A 217 -9.96 10.98 -13.90
N HIS A 218 -11.19 10.71 -13.44
CA HIS A 218 -11.56 10.76 -12.03
C HIS A 218 -11.67 9.35 -11.45
N ILE A 219 -10.92 9.08 -10.39
CA ILE A 219 -10.90 7.79 -9.70
C ILE A 219 -11.41 8.02 -8.27
N ILE A 220 -12.49 7.32 -7.91
CA ILE A 220 -13.12 7.46 -6.59
C ILE A 220 -12.96 6.14 -5.82
N ILE A 221 -12.21 6.20 -4.72
CA ILE A 221 -12.00 5.08 -3.78
C ILE A 221 -12.68 5.45 -2.46
N ASP A 222 -13.99 5.68 -2.51
CA ASP A 222 -14.79 6.01 -1.35
C ASP A 222 -16.24 5.57 -1.58
N ASP A 223 -16.82 4.92 -0.57
CA ASP A 223 -18.21 4.45 -0.55
C ASP A 223 -19.07 5.26 0.41
N ARG A 224 -18.56 6.38 0.96
CA ARG A 224 -19.37 7.19 1.86
C ARG A 224 -20.71 7.47 1.20
N PRO A 225 -21.83 7.07 1.84
CA PRO A 225 -23.15 7.30 1.27
C PRO A 225 -23.29 8.80 1.01
N PRO A 226 -23.97 9.19 -0.09
CA PRO A 226 -24.17 10.60 -0.38
C PRO A 226 -24.72 11.26 0.88
N ALA A 227 -24.08 12.35 1.34
CA ALA A 227 -24.60 13.12 2.44
C ALA A 227 -26.06 13.46 2.09
N GLN A 228 -27.01 13.05 2.91
CA GLN A 228 -28.38 13.49 2.71
C GLN A 228 -28.37 15.01 2.92
N ASP A 229 -28.69 15.76 1.86
CA ASP A 229 -28.87 17.20 1.94
C ASP A 229 -29.91 17.46 3.05
N SER A 230 -29.44 17.99 4.18
CA SER A 230 -30.28 18.40 5.32
C SER A 230 -30.76 19.83 5.14
#